data_AF-A0A3N5NJ11-F1
#
_entry.id   AF-A0A3N5NJ11-F1
#
_cell.length_a   1.000
_cell.length_b   1.000
_cell.length_c   1.000
_cell.angle_alpha   90.00
_cell.angle_beta   90.00
_cell.angle_gamma   90.00
#
_symmetry.space_group_name_H-M   'P 1'
#
loop_
_entity.id
_entity.type
_entity.pdbx_description
1 polymer ?
#
loop_
_entity_poly.entity_id
_entity_poly.type
_entity_poly.pdbx_seq_one_letter_code
_entity_poly.pdbx_strand_id
1 'polypeptide(L)'
;MKLTHAALLAVGIATTNPASAEIDASQADARLIGMSIFTSDGLLIGQVTGIEFFSSNRCLVAAIGGLMGFGPRSVCIPLNWANKEEDYVQLLLTNEQIPAFLLAPGRG
;
A
#
# COMPACT_ATOMS: atom_id res chain seq x y z
N MET A 1 72.67 8.64 15.38
CA MET A 1 71.79 8.48 16.56
C MET A 1 70.81 9.64 16.60
N LYS A 2 69.58 9.36 17.07
CA LYS A 2 68.44 10.25 17.37
C LYS A 2 67.38 10.45 16.28
N LEU A 3 66.37 9.59 16.44
CA LEU A 3 64.97 9.61 16.01
C LEU A 3 64.21 10.89 16.41
N THR A 4 63.18 11.24 15.63
CA THR A 4 61.88 11.86 16.03
C THR A 4 61.00 11.90 14.77
N HIS A 5 59.99 11.04 14.56
CA HIS A 5 58.59 11.12 15.05
C HIS A 5 57.99 12.54 14.89
N ALA A 6 56.80 12.81 14.37
CA ALA A 6 55.65 12.06 13.85
C ALA A 6 54.62 13.11 13.34
N ALA A 7 53.64 12.72 12.51
CA ALA A 7 52.27 13.25 12.40
C ALA A 7 51.67 12.75 11.07
N LEU A 8 50.98 11.60 11.02
CA LEU A 8 49.58 11.38 11.39
C LEU A 8 48.60 12.35 10.69
N LEU A 9 48.20 12.01 9.47
CA LEU A 9 47.01 12.55 8.82
C LEU A 9 45.92 11.47 8.86
N ALA A 10 45.02 11.61 9.82
CA ALA A 10 43.79 10.84 9.91
C ALA A 10 42.84 11.30 8.78
N VAL A 11 42.69 10.49 7.74
CA VAL A 11 41.61 10.65 6.76
C VAL A 11 40.36 10.06 7.39
N GLY A 12 39.47 10.94 7.83
CA GLY A 12 38.12 10.58 8.25
C GLY A 12 37.35 10.03 7.05
N ILE A 13 37.11 8.72 7.05
CA ILE A 13 36.09 8.12 6.19
C ILE A 13 34.72 8.46 6.78
N ALA A 14 33.97 9.25 6.02
CA ALA A 14 32.59 9.61 6.33
C ALA A 14 31.76 8.34 6.52
N THR A 15 31.00 8.31 7.61
CA THR A 15 29.98 7.31 7.89
C THR A 15 28.92 7.34 6.79
N THR A 16 28.79 6.28 6.01
CA THR A 16 27.66 6.11 5.10
C THR A 16 26.42 5.82 5.94
N ASN A 17 25.55 6.83 6.11
CA ASN A 17 24.21 6.68 6.67
C ASN A 17 23.36 5.83 5.70
N PRO A 18 22.86 4.65 6.08
CA PRO A 18 21.86 3.94 5.28
C PRO A 18 20.48 4.51 5.63
N ALA A 19 20.18 5.72 5.16
CA ALA A 19 18.88 6.37 5.41
C ALA A 19 18.09 6.62 4.10
N SER A 20 18.35 5.82 3.05
CA SER A 20 17.76 6.03 1.72
C SER A 20 16.95 4.85 1.18
N ALA A 21 16.49 3.92 2.03
CA ALA A 21 15.66 2.80 1.59
C ALA A 21 14.18 2.89 2.02
N GLU A 22 13.78 3.90 2.80
CA GLU A 22 12.39 4.04 3.30
C GLU A 22 11.50 4.93 2.41
N ILE A 23 12.06 5.56 1.38
CA ILE A 23 11.32 6.49 0.49
C ILE A 23 10.45 5.73 -0.53
N ASP A 24 10.71 4.45 -0.79
CA ASP A 24 10.10 3.74 -1.91
C ASP A 24 8.69 3.20 -1.59
N ALA A 25 8.50 2.57 -0.43
CA ALA A 25 7.23 1.94 -0.07
C ALA A 25 6.13 2.98 0.24
N SER A 26 6.44 3.98 1.07
CA SER A 26 5.46 4.97 1.52
C SER A 26 4.95 5.87 0.37
N GLN A 27 5.81 6.16 -0.61
CA GLN A 27 5.43 6.93 -1.79
C GLN A 27 4.64 6.08 -2.80
N ALA A 28 4.93 4.78 -2.91
CA ALA A 28 4.15 3.84 -3.72
C ALA A 28 2.75 3.60 -3.12
N ASP A 29 2.61 3.64 -1.79
CA ASP A 29 1.33 3.63 -1.07
C ASP A 29 0.50 4.89 -1.36
N ALA A 30 1.11 6.06 -1.28
CA ALA A 30 0.42 7.33 -1.51
C ALA A 30 -0.19 7.44 -2.93
N ARG A 31 0.45 6.81 -3.92
CA ARG A 31 -0.07 6.77 -5.31
C ARG A 31 -1.31 5.89 -5.49
N LEU A 32 -1.49 4.91 -4.60
CA LEU A 32 -2.64 3.99 -4.66
C LEU A 32 -3.91 4.65 -4.09
N ILE A 33 -3.76 5.58 -3.15
CA ILE A 33 -4.87 6.31 -2.56
C ILE A 33 -5.52 7.20 -3.64
N GLY A 34 -6.85 7.12 -3.75
CA GLY A 34 -7.61 7.82 -4.78
C GLY A 34 -7.80 7.04 -6.08
N MET A 35 -7.16 5.87 -6.24
CA MET A 35 -7.38 5.03 -7.41
C MET A 35 -8.78 4.43 -7.41
N SER A 36 -9.41 4.43 -8.59
CA SER A 36 -10.70 3.78 -8.80
C SER A 36 -10.55 2.26 -8.73
N ILE A 37 -11.53 1.60 -8.13
CA ILE A 37 -11.54 0.14 -7.99
C ILE A 37 -12.63 -0.44 -8.88
N PHE A 38 -12.22 -1.29 -9.81
CA PHE A 38 -13.10 -2.01 -10.70
C PHE A 38 -13.18 -3.49 -10.32
N THR A 39 -14.31 -4.11 -10.57
CA THR A 39 -14.45 -5.57 -10.47
C THR A 39 -13.83 -6.26 -11.68
N SER A 40 -13.73 -7.60 -11.63
CA SER A 40 -13.29 -8.39 -12.79
C SER A 40 -14.26 -8.29 -13.97
N ASP A 41 -15.53 -7.99 -13.72
CA ASP A 41 -16.55 -7.67 -14.73
C ASP A 41 -16.52 -6.20 -15.22
N GLY A 42 -15.58 -5.39 -14.71
CA GLY A 42 -15.36 -4.00 -15.16
C GLY A 42 -16.30 -2.98 -14.52
N LEU A 43 -16.99 -3.34 -13.44
CA LEU A 43 -17.88 -2.42 -12.73
C LEU A 43 -17.08 -1.58 -11.72
N LEU A 44 -17.24 -0.26 -11.75
CA LEU A 44 -16.73 0.62 -10.72
C LEU A 44 -17.52 0.43 -9.43
N ILE A 45 -16.82 0.07 -8.36
CA ILE A 45 -17.45 -0.22 -7.05
C ILE A 45 -17.05 0.77 -5.96
N GLY A 46 -15.97 1.52 -6.17
CA GLY A 46 -15.42 2.38 -5.14
C GLY A 46 -14.04 2.94 -5.46
N GLN A 47 -13.38 3.43 -4.42
CA GLN A 47 -12.07 4.06 -4.50
C GLN A 47 -11.20 3.61 -3.33
N VAL A 48 -9.88 3.51 -3.56
CA VAL A 48 -8.89 3.25 -2.52
C VAL A 48 -8.80 4.48 -1.61
N THR A 49 -9.00 4.29 -0.31
CA THR A 49 -8.89 5.34 0.71
C THR A 49 -7.60 5.26 1.51
N GLY A 50 -6.93 4.11 1.51
CA GLY A 50 -5.73 3.89 2.30
C GLY A 50 -5.14 2.51 2.09
N ILE A 51 -4.01 2.25 2.74
CA ILE A 51 -3.39 0.94 2.77
C ILE A 51 -2.97 0.66 4.20
N GLU A 52 -3.34 -0.51 4.68
CA GLU A 52 -3.08 -0.94 6.05
C GLU A 52 -2.40 -2.31 6.07
N PHE A 53 -1.83 -2.64 7.22
CA PHE A 53 -1.24 -3.95 7.47
C PHE A 53 -2.12 -4.72 8.44
N PHE A 54 -2.56 -5.91 8.03
CA PHE A 54 -3.31 -6.85 8.85
C PHE A 54 -2.48 -8.12 9.06
N SER A 55 -2.04 -8.38 10.30
CA SER A 55 -1.25 -9.57 10.67
C SER A 55 -0.11 -9.87 9.68
N SER A 56 0.71 -8.85 9.41
CA SER A 56 1.85 -8.88 8.48
C SER A 56 1.53 -8.93 6.98
N ASN A 57 0.26 -8.99 6.59
CA ASN A 57 -0.17 -8.89 5.20
C ASN A 57 -0.67 -7.48 4.91
N ARG A 58 -0.27 -6.93 3.77
CA ARG A 58 -0.69 -5.60 3.35
C ARG A 58 -2.02 -5.68 2.60
N CYS A 59 -2.93 -4.79 2.94
CA CYS A 59 -4.28 -4.76 2.42
C CYS A 59 -4.66 -3.34 2.00
N LEU A 60 -5.36 -3.23 0.89
CA LEU A 60 -5.95 -1.98 0.40
C LEU A 60 -7.22 -1.69 1.19
N VAL A 61 -7.29 -0.53 1.82
CA VAL A 61 -8.53 -0.02 2.39
C VAL A 61 -9.28 0.73 1.31
N ALA A 62 -10.50 0.30 1.03
CA ALA A 62 -11.34 0.81 -0.03
C ALA A 62 -12.68 1.28 0.51
N ALA A 63 -13.12 2.46 0.09
CA ALA A 63 -14.51 2.87 0.24
C ALA A 63 -15.31 2.30 -0.92
N ILE A 64 -16.08 1.25 -0.65
CA ILE A 64 -17.00 0.62 -1.61
C ILE A 64 -18.42 1.12 -1.34
N GLY A 65 -19.23 1.29 -2.38
CA GLY A 65 -20.62 1.74 -2.26
C GLY A 65 -20.77 3.27 -2.29
N GLY A 66 -21.91 3.78 -1.81
CA GLY A 66 -22.29 5.19 -1.96
C GLY A 66 -23.16 5.51 -3.19
N LEU A 67 -23.23 4.61 -4.18
CA LEU A 67 -23.94 4.85 -5.44
C LEU A 67 -25.46 4.57 -5.42
N MET A 68 -26.04 4.14 -4.30
CA MET A 68 -27.50 3.91 -4.17
C MET A 68 -28.03 4.17 -2.74
N GLY A 69 -27.65 5.29 -2.12
CA GLY A 69 -28.24 5.72 -0.84
C GLY A 69 -27.75 4.99 0.42
N PHE A 70 -27.01 3.89 0.27
CA PHE A 70 -26.20 3.31 1.35
C PHE A 70 -24.83 3.98 1.31
N GLY A 71 -24.45 4.65 2.41
CA GLY A 71 -23.19 5.37 2.51
C GLY A 71 -21.97 4.49 2.20
N PRO A 72 -20.82 5.12 1.86
CA PRO A 72 -19.60 4.39 1.57
C PRO A 72 -19.20 3.54 2.78
N ARG A 73 -18.85 2.29 2.53
CA ARG A 73 -18.34 1.38 3.57
C ARG A 73 -16.88 1.08 3.29
N SER A 74 -16.06 1.24 4.33
CA SER A 74 -14.65 0.89 4.26
C SER A 74 -14.50 -0.62 4.38
N VAL A 75 -13.84 -1.23 3.40
CA VAL A 75 -13.47 -2.64 3.42
C VAL A 75 -11.97 -2.79 3.25
N CYS A 76 -11.44 -3.87 3.81
CA CYS A 76 -10.04 -4.23 3.72
C CYS A 76 -9.89 -5.33 2.66
N ILE A 77 -9.21 -5.02 1.56
CA ILE A 77 -9.03 -5.91 0.41
C ILE A 77 -7.58 -6.40 0.41
N PRO A 78 -7.34 -7.70 0.56
CA PRO A 78 -6.01 -8.26 0.43
C PRO A 78 -5.38 -7.96 -0.93
N LEU A 79 -4.11 -7.55 -0.96
CA LEU A 79 -3.41 -7.23 -2.23
C LEU A 79 -3.37 -8.41 -3.20
N ASN A 80 -3.42 -9.65 -2.73
CA ASN A 80 -3.46 -10.84 -3.57
C ASN A 80 -4.81 -11.04 -4.30
N TRP A 81 -5.84 -10.25 -3.97
CA TRP A 81 -7.15 -10.26 -4.65
C TRP A 81 -7.32 -9.07 -5.59
N ALA A 82 -6.29 -8.24 -5.74
CA ALA A 82 -6.31 -7.02 -6.52
C ALA A 82 -5.10 -6.97 -7.46
N ASN A 83 -5.36 -6.79 -8.75
CA ASN A 83 -4.35 -6.40 -9.72
C ASN A 83 -4.23 -4.87 -9.70
N LYS A 84 -3.00 -4.40 -9.53
CA LYS A 84 -2.69 -2.98 -9.62
C LYS A 84 -2.34 -2.65 -11.07
N GLU A 85 -3.17 -1.83 -11.69
CA GLU A 85 -2.87 -1.20 -12.98
C GLU A 85 -2.27 0.20 -12.75
N GLU A 86 -1.83 0.87 -13.81
CA GLU A 86 -1.21 2.20 -13.71
C GLU A 86 -2.17 3.26 -13.16
N ASP A 87 -3.46 3.19 -13.56
CA ASP A 87 -4.47 4.21 -13.25
C ASP A 87 -5.62 3.72 -12.34
N TYR A 88 -5.73 2.40 -12.15
CA TYR A 88 -6.84 1.80 -11.40
C TYR A 88 -6.43 0.49 -10.73
N VAL A 89 -7.29 0.01 -9.84
CA VAL A 89 -7.16 -1.29 -9.19
C VAL A 89 -8.28 -2.19 -9.71
N GLN A 90 -7.92 -3.35 -10.26
CA GLN A 90 -8.89 -4.36 -10.68
C GLN A 90 -8.96 -5.48 -9.65
N LEU A 91 -10.14 -5.74 -9.11
CA LEU A 91 -10.37 -6.91 -8.27
C LEU A 91 -10.47 -8.16 -9.13
N LEU A 92 -9.98 -9.28 -8.58
CA LEU A 92 -10.19 -10.60 -9.16
C LEU A 92 -11.64 -11.10 -8.96
N LEU A 93 -12.42 -10.40 -8.12
CA LEU A 93 -13.79 -10.73 -7.78
C LEU A 93 -14.79 -10.03 -8.70
N THR A 94 -15.91 -10.71 -8.99
CA THR A 94 -17.05 -10.11 -9.68
C THR A 94 -17.91 -9.27 -8.73
N ASN A 95 -18.74 -8.39 -9.26
CA ASN A 95 -19.71 -7.62 -8.47
C ASN A 95 -20.62 -8.50 -7.60
N GLU A 96 -21.03 -9.68 -8.07
CA GLU A 96 -21.86 -10.61 -7.32
C GLU A 96 -21.12 -11.26 -6.13
N GLN A 97 -19.80 -11.39 -6.23
CA GLN A 97 -18.97 -12.02 -5.19
C GLN A 97 -18.60 -11.04 -4.07
N ILE A 98 -18.52 -9.74 -4.38
CA ILE A 98 -18.12 -8.70 -3.42
C ILE A 98 -18.97 -8.71 -2.13
N PRO A 99 -20.31 -8.79 -2.19
CA PRO A 99 -21.12 -8.85 -0.98
C PRO A 99 -20.77 -10.03 -0.07
N ALA A 100 -20.43 -11.19 -0.64
CA ALA A 100 -20.13 -12.40 0.09
C ALA A 100 -18.75 -12.38 0.76
N PHE A 101 -17.75 -11.72 0.15
CA PHE A 101 -16.37 -11.73 0.63
C PHE A 101 -15.97 -10.46 1.39
N LEU A 102 -16.51 -9.30 1.00
CA LEU A 102 -16.11 -7.99 1.53
C LEU A 102 -17.19 -7.34 2.40
N LEU A 103 -18.46 -7.71 2.20
CA LEU A 103 -19.60 -7.07 2.88
C LEU A 103 -20.34 -7.98 3.85
N ALA A 104 -19.91 -9.23 3.99
CA ALA A 104 -20.59 -10.21 4.83
C ALA A 104 -20.64 -9.70 6.28
N PRO A 105 -21.84 -9.67 6.90
CA PRO A 105 -21.96 -9.26 8.30
C PRO A 105 -21.30 -10.32 9.18
N GLY A 106 -20.25 -9.93 9.89
CA GLY A 106 -19.72 -10.61 11.08
C GLY A 106 -19.60 -12.13 11.00
N ARG A 107 -18.42 -12.62 10.64
CA ARG A 107 -17.87 -13.74 11.41
C ARG A 107 -17.11 -13.14 12.58
N GLY A 108 -17.82 -13.00 13.69
CA GLY A 108 -17.25 -12.63 14.98
C GLY A 108 -16.30 -13.69 15.51
#